data_AF-A0A537Q7P1-F1
#
_entry.id   AF-A0A537Q7P1-F1
#
_cell.length_a   1.000
_cell.length_b   1.000
_cell.length_c   1.000
_cell.angle_alpha   90.00
_cell.angle_beta   90.00
_cell.angle_gamma   90.00
#
_symmetry.space_group_name_H-M   'P 1'
#
loop_
_entity.id
_entity.type
_entity.pdbx_description
1 polymer ?
#
loop_
_entity_poly.entity_id
_entity_poly.type
_entity_poly.pdbx_seq_one_letter_code
_entity_poly.pdbx_strand_id
1 'polypeptide(L)'
;MATSVNGVAEKLNEVSHELETLPRSLMKYLVPSAGTYKCRPIAGTGRVSVHSYGAAIDINDHYGDYWLWEKNKTGRFEWRNRIPPEIIDIFERHGFIWGGKWYHFDTMHFEYRPELIEFARHGWLRQD
;
A
#
# COMPACT_ATOMS: atom_id res chain seq x y z
N MET A 1 4.07 12.69 5.67
CA MET A 1 5.01 13.21 4.66
C MET A 1 5.57 12.04 3.87
N ALA A 2 5.70 12.16 2.55
CA ALA A 2 6.40 11.19 1.70
C ALA A 2 7.81 11.69 1.37
N THR A 3 8.75 10.79 1.13
CA THR A 3 10.13 11.14 0.76
C THR A 3 10.23 11.63 -0.69
N SER A 4 11.21 12.49 -1.01
CA SER A 4 11.53 12.83 -2.41
C SER A 4 12.50 11.83 -3.06
N VAL A 5 13.15 10.98 -2.28
CA VAL A 5 14.08 9.97 -2.78
C VAL A 5 13.36 9.03 -3.75
N ASN A 6 13.99 8.75 -4.90
CA ASN A 6 13.44 7.93 -5.98
C ASN A 6 12.06 8.38 -6.50
N GLY A 7 11.69 9.65 -6.31
CA GLY A 7 10.44 10.21 -6.83
C GLY A 7 9.17 9.79 -6.09
N VAL A 8 9.26 9.23 -4.87
CA VAL A 8 8.06 8.75 -4.14
C VAL A 8 7.02 9.87 -3.97
N ALA A 9 7.41 11.05 -3.50
CA ALA A 9 6.47 12.16 -3.26
C ALA A 9 5.79 12.62 -4.56
N GLU A 10 6.52 12.63 -5.67
CA GLU A 10 5.99 12.95 -7.00
C GLU A 10 4.98 11.88 -7.43
N LYS A 11 5.32 10.59 -7.32
CA LYS A 11 4.41 9.49 -7.67
C LYS A 11 3.17 9.41 -6.78
N LEU A 12 3.31 9.71 -5.48
CA LEU A 12 2.14 9.79 -4.60
C LEU A 12 1.25 10.99 -4.97
N ASN A 13 1.83 12.10 -5.45
CA ASN A 13 1.07 13.23 -5.96
C ASN A 13 0.33 12.86 -7.26
N GLU A 14 0.98 12.18 -8.21
CA GLU A 14 0.32 11.66 -9.42
C GLU A 14 -0.84 10.71 -9.09
N VAL A 15 -0.65 9.79 -8.14
CA VAL A 15 -1.72 8.93 -7.62
C VAL A 15 -2.88 9.77 -7.08
N SER A 16 -2.60 10.79 -6.27
CA SER A 16 -3.65 11.66 -5.72
C SER A 16 -4.49 12.32 -6.82
N HIS A 17 -3.83 12.86 -7.85
CA HIS A 17 -4.53 13.50 -8.98
C HIS A 17 -5.37 12.50 -9.77
N GLU A 18 -4.89 11.28 -9.99
CA GLU A 18 -5.67 10.27 -10.71
C GLU A 18 -6.85 9.75 -9.87
N LEU A 19 -6.68 9.60 -8.56
CA LEU A 19 -7.77 9.23 -7.65
C LEU A 19 -8.90 10.27 -7.65
N GLU A 20 -8.60 11.56 -7.86
CA GLU A 20 -9.62 12.62 -7.98
C GLU A 20 -10.54 12.46 -9.20
N THR A 21 -10.14 11.66 -10.19
CA THR A 21 -10.96 11.35 -11.37
C THR A 21 -11.99 10.25 -11.12
N LEU A 22 -11.84 9.49 -10.02
CA LEU A 22 -12.77 8.42 -9.66
C LEU A 22 -14.11 8.97 -9.14
N PRO A 23 -15.21 8.18 -9.19
CA PRO A 23 -16.48 8.57 -8.61
C PRO A 23 -16.34 8.94 -7.12
N ARG A 24 -17.00 10.02 -6.70
CA ARG A 24 -16.97 10.51 -5.30
C ARG A 24 -17.39 9.44 -4.28
N SER A 25 -18.19 8.46 -4.68
CA SER A 25 -18.59 7.32 -3.83
C SER A 25 -17.40 6.47 -3.36
N LEU A 26 -16.26 6.53 -4.04
CA LEU A 26 -15.03 5.81 -3.68
C LEU A 26 -14.14 6.59 -2.70
N MET A 27 -14.35 7.89 -2.51
CA MET A 27 -13.53 8.72 -1.62
C MET A 27 -13.51 8.20 -0.18
N LYS A 28 -14.59 7.57 0.28
CA LYS A 28 -14.65 6.96 1.61
C LYS A 28 -13.53 5.94 1.86
N TYR A 29 -13.04 5.24 0.84
CA TYR A 29 -11.94 4.28 0.97
C TYR A 29 -10.57 4.97 1.11
N LEU A 30 -10.47 6.26 0.78
CA LEU A 30 -9.22 7.02 0.74
C LEU A 30 -9.06 7.96 1.93
N VAL A 31 -10.16 8.59 2.39
CA VAL A 31 -10.14 9.62 3.43
C VAL A 31 -10.99 9.25 4.67
N PRO A 32 -10.50 9.55 5.89
CA PRO A 32 -9.17 10.07 6.18
C PRO A 32 -8.09 9.01 5.88
N SER A 33 -6.91 9.44 5.43
CA SER A 33 -5.76 8.53 5.29
C SER A 33 -5.27 8.13 6.67
N ALA A 34 -4.90 6.86 6.84
CA ALA A 34 -4.28 6.34 8.06
C ALA A 34 -2.78 6.68 8.18
N GLY A 35 -2.22 7.34 7.16
CA GLY A 35 -0.95 8.06 7.26
C GLY A 35 0.13 7.59 6.30
N THR A 36 1.25 8.31 6.32
CA THR A 36 2.43 8.06 5.47
C THR A 36 3.64 7.81 6.37
N TYR A 37 4.46 8.82 6.64
CA TYR A 37 5.64 8.65 7.50
C TYR A 37 5.28 8.29 8.96
N LYS A 38 5.80 7.17 9.42
CA LYS A 38 5.76 6.73 10.82
C LYS A 38 6.96 5.83 11.10
N CYS A 39 7.96 6.34 11.81
CA CYS A 39 9.14 5.56 12.17
C CYS A 39 8.78 4.51 13.24
N ARG A 40 8.72 3.24 12.83
CA ARG A 40 8.38 2.10 13.70
C ARG A 40 8.81 0.77 13.09
N PRO A 41 9.02 -0.27 13.90
CA PRO A 41 9.04 -1.64 13.39
C PRO A 41 7.66 -2.10 12.90
N ILE A 42 7.64 -3.12 12.04
CA ILE A 42 6.43 -3.86 11.69
C ILE A 42 5.98 -4.66 12.93
N ALA A 43 4.68 -4.65 13.22
CA ALA A 43 4.11 -5.28 14.41
C ALA A 43 4.53 -6.75 14.53
N GLY A 44 4.99 -7.15 15.72
CA GLY A 44 5.45 -8.51 15.98
C GLY A 44 6.79 -8.89 15.35
N THR A 45 7.56 -7.94 14.81
CA THR A 45 8.87 -8.19 14.19
C THR A 45 9.91 -7.15 14.61
N GLY A 46 11.20 -7.44 14.35
CA GLY A 46 12.28 -6.45 14.44
C GLY A 46 12.57 -5.70 13.13
N ARG A 47 11.74 -5.88 12.09
CA ARG A 47 11.97 -5.29 10.76
C ARG A 47 11.43 -3.87 10.72
N VAL A 48 12.20 -2.94 10.16
CA VAL A 48 11.78 -1.56 9.94
C VAL A 48 10.65 -1.53 8.91
N SER A 49 9.56 -0.82 9.22
CA SER A 49 8.44 -0.63 8.30
C SER A 49 8.79 0.36 7.18
N VAL A 50 8.26 0.15 5.97
CA VAL A 50 8.47 1.07 4.82
C VAL A 50 7.91 2.47 5.09
N HIS A 51 6.93 2.61 5.98
CA HIS A 51 6.49 3.92 6.50
C HIS A 51 7.64 4.72 7.13
N SER A 52 8.66 4.07 7.69
CA SER A 52 9.82 4.73 8.29
C SER A 52 10.72 5.41 7.25
N TYR A 53 10.58 5.06 5.98
CA TYR A 53 11.29 5.71 4.86
C TYR A 53 10.43 6.76 4.15
N GLY A 54 9.18 6.97 4.59
CA GLY A 54 8.23 7.82 3.86
C GLY A 54 7.89 7.29 2.46
N ALA A 55 8.07 5.99 2.24
CA ALA A 55 7.85 5.30 0.97
C ALA A 55 6.58 4.43 0.96
N ALA A 56 5.69 4.66 1.92
CA ALA A 56 4.42 3.97 2.05
C ALA A 56 3.30 4.92 2.48
N ILE A 57 2.07 4.53 2.17
CA ILE A 57 0.84 5.17 2.58
C ILE A 57 -0.18 4.10 3.00
N ASP A 58 -0.87 4.36 4.10
CA ASP A 58 -2.09 3.67 4.45
C ASP A 58 -3.28 4.57 4.07
N ILE A 59 -4.20 4.06 3.26
CA ILE A 59 -5.48 4.71 2.95
C ILE A 59 -6.44 4.58 4.14
N ASN A 60 -7.76 4.80 3.98
CA ASN A 60 -8.68 4.76 5.10
C ASN A 60 -8.76 3.36 5.73
N ASP A 61 -8.19 3.22 6.92
CA ASP A 61 -8.10 1.97 7.67
C ASP A 61 -9.46 1.45 8.14
N HIS A 62 -10.49 2.29 8.22
CA HIS A 62 -11.86 1.85 8.47
C HIS A 62 -12.35 0.83 7.43
N TYR A 63 -11.89 0.96 6.19
CA TYR A 63 -12.16 0.04 5.10
C TYR A 63 -11.03 -0.96 4.84
N GLY A 64 -9.95 -0.88 5.64
CA GLY A 64 -8.83 -1.80 5.61
C GLY A 64 -9.05 -3.03 6.49
N ASP A 65 -8.43 -4.14 6.11
CA ASP A 65 -8.37 -5.39 6.85
C ASP A 65 -6.90 -5.79 6.98
N TYR A 66 -6.50 -6.22 8.18
CA TYR A 66 -5.13 -6.61 8.51
C TYR A 66 -5.10 -7.99 9.15
N TRP A 67 -4.22 -8.85 8.66
CA TRP A 67 -4.17 -10.26 9.05
C TRP A 67 -4.07 -10.49 10.57
N LEU A 68 -3.33 -9.63 11.30
CA LEU A 68 -3.15 -9.80 12.73
C LEU A 68 -4.42 -9.44 13.51
N TRP A 69 -5.21 -8.48 13.01
CA TRP A 69 -6.50 -8.13 13.62
C TRP A 69 -7.47 -9.30 13.54
N GLU A 70 -7.52 -9.99 12.39
CA GLU A 70 -8.37 -11.16 12.20
C GLU A 70 -7.87 -12.36 13.01
N LYS A 71 -6.55 -12.61 12.97
CA LYS A 71 -5.93 -13.70 13.75
C LYS A 71 -6.23 -13.57 15.25
N ASN A 72 -6.16 -12.37 15.80
CA ASN A 72 -6.43 -12.13 17.22
C ASN A 72 -7.89 -12.36 17.61
N LYS A 73 -8.84 -12.26 16.66
CA LYS A 73 -10.27 -12.49 16.91
C LYS A 73 -10.65 -13.97 16.86
N THR A 74 -10.11 -14.73 15.88
CA THR A 74 -10.62 -16.08 15.57
C THR A 74 -9.57 -17.19 15.68
N GLY A 75 -8.30 -16.85 15.93
CA GLY A 75 -7.18 -17.81 15.91
C GLY A 75 -6.70 -18.20 14.51
N ARG A 76 -7.41 -17.77 13.46
CA ARG A 76 -7.06 -17.90 12.04
C ARG A 76 -7.22 -16.52 11.38
N PHE A 77 -6.56 -16.29 10.25
CA PHE A 77 -6.83 -15.10 9.45
C PHE A 77 -7.38 -15.53 8.11
N GLU A 78 -8.55 -15.03 7.77
CA GLU A 78 -9.18 -15.20 6.46
C GLU A 78 -8.98 -13.92 5.66
N TRP A 79 -8.63 -14.08 4.39
CA TRP A 79 -8.44 -12.94 3.52
C TRP A 79 -9.77 -12.27 3.21
N ARG A 80 -9.81 -10.95 3.37
CA ARG A 80 -10.96 -10.11 3.05
C ARG A 80 -10.46 -8.81 2.42
N ASN A 81 -11.14 -8.37 1.36
CA ASN A 81 -10.87 -7.06 0.76
C ASN A 81 -12.17 -6.27 0.59
N ARG A 82 -12.09 -4.97 0.92
CA ARG A 82 -13.13 -3.97 0.66
C ARG A 82 -12.66 -2.84 -0.24
N ILE A 83 -11.36 -2.77 -0.55
CA ILE A 83 -10.78 -1.73 -1.38
C ILE A 83 -11.13 -2.01 -2.86
N PRO A 84 -11.78 -1.05 -3.55
CA PRO A 84 -12.10 -1.17 -4.97
C PRO A 84 -10.86 -1.42 -5.84
N PRO A 85 -10.95 -2.28 -6.86
CA PRO A 85 -9.84 -2.56 -7.78
C PRO A 85 -9.33 -1.31 -8.48
N GLU A 86 -10.20 -0.33 -8.79
CA GLU A 86 -9.81 0.91 -9.46
C GLU A 86 -8.79 1.72 -8.66
N ILE A 87 -8.90 1.72 -7.32
CA ILE A 87 -7.93 2.37 -6.44
C ILE A 87 -6.59 1.62 -6.50
N ILE A 88 -6.66 0.28 -6.38
CA ILE A 88 -5.47 -0.59 -6.40
C ILE A 88 -4.71 -0.40 -7.72
N ASP A 89 -5.43 -0.42 -8.84
CA ASP A 89 -4.86 -0.29 -10.18
C ASP A 89 -4.17 1.07 -10.40
N ILE A 90 -4.71 2.16 -9.85
CA ILE A 90 -4.06 3.48 -9.90
C ILE A 90 -2.72 3.44 -9.18
N PHE A 91 -2.70 2.93 -7.94
CA PHE A 91 -1.45 2.80 -7.17
C PHE A 91 -0.42 1.95 -7.91
N GLU A 92 -0.83 0.80 -8.47
CA GLU A 92 0.07 -0.12 -9.19
C GLU A 92 0.59 0.47 -10.51
N ARG A 93 -0.20 1.27 -11.23
CA ARG A 93 0.29 2.02 -12.40
C ARG A 93 1.42 2.98 -12.04
N HIS A 94 1.38 3.55 -10.84
CA HIS A 94 2.35 4.52 -10.34
C HIS A 94 3.51 3.92 -9.53
N GLY A 95 3.67 2.60 -9.53
CA GLY A 95 4.83 1.95 -8.91
C GLY A 95 4.64 1.55 -7.44
N PHE A 96 3.44 1.67 -6.90
CA PHE A 96 3.12 1.18 -5.56
C PHE A 96 2.58 -0.25 -5.64
N ILE A 97 3.10 -1.15 -4.79
CA ILE A 97 2.52 -2.48 -4.60
C ILE A 97 1.51 -2.45 -3.45
N TRP A 98 0.52 -3.32 -3.53
CA TRP A 98 -0.58 -3.36 -2.56
C TRP A 98 -0.43 -4.49 -1.54
N GLY A 99 -0.51 -4.15 -0.25
CA GLY A 99 -0.39 -5.09 0.87
C GLY A 99 -1.50 -6.13 0.92
N GLY A 100 -2.64 -5.89 0.27
CA GLY A 100 -3.73 -6.87 0.17
C GLY A 100 -3.42 -8.11 -0.66
N LYS A 101 -2.35 -8.10 -1.48
CA LYS A 101 -1.89 -9.28 -2.24
C LYS A 101 -0.95 -10.20 -1.44
N TRP A 102 -0.58 -9.83 -0.22
CA TRP A 102 0.34 -10.61 0.60
C TRP A 102 -0.40 -11.72 1.36
N TYR A 103 0.33 -12.79 1.71
CA TYR A 103 -0.20 -13.82 2.60
C TYR A 103 -0.59 -13.23 3.97
N HIS A 104 0.31 -12.43 4.55
CA HIS A 104 0.03 -11.59 5.71
C HIS A 104 -0.52 -10.25 5.23
N PHE A 105 -1.78 -10.26 4.78
CA PHE A 105 -2.42 -9.13 4.10
C PHE A 105 -2.56 -7.87 4.98
N ASP A 106 -2.43 -6.72 4.34
CA ASP A 106 -2.65 -5.39 4.91
C ASP A 106 -3.32 -4.51 3.85
N THR A 107 -4.66 -4.50 3.79
CA THR A 107 -5.37 -4.01 2.60
C THR A 107 -5.44 -2.50 2.49
N MET A 108 -5.15 -1.76 3.55
CA MET A 108 -4.98 -0.30 3.47
C MET A 108 -3.58 0.10 3.01
N HIS A 109 -2.62 -0.81 3.05
CA HIS A 109 -1.22 -0.51 2.86
C HIS A 109 -0.80 -0.52 1.39
N PHE A 110 -0.10 0.54 0.98
CA PHE A 110 0.60 0.65 -0.29
C PHE A 110 2.04 1.08 -0.05
N GLU A 111 3.00 0.37 -0.64
CA GLU A 111 4.42 0.73 -0.57
C GLU A 111 5.03 0.89 -1.96
N TYR A 112 5.87 1.92 -2.14
CA TYR A 112 6.50 2.24 -3.41
C TYR A 112 7.64 1.26 -3.70
N ARG A 113 7.43 0.37 -4.67
CA ARG A 113 8.35 -0.70 -5.08
C ARG A 113 8.33 -0.86 -6.60
N PRO A 114 8.64 0.20 -7.37
CA PRO A 114 8.54 0.18 -8.83
C PRO A 114 9.41 -0.90 -9.46
N GLU A 115 10.53 -1.26 -8.82
CA GLU A 115 11.42 -2.31 -9.28
C GLU A 115 10.75 -3.69 -9.32
N LEU A 116 9.83 -3.99 -8.39
CA LEU A 116 9.11 -5.27 -8.39
C LEU A 116 8.11 -5.36 -9.54
N ILE A 117 7.45 -4.23 -9.85
CA ILE A 117 6.51 -4.14 -10.98
C ILE A 117 7.28 -4.24 -12.31
N GLU A 118 8.45 -3.59 -12.38
CA GLU A 118 9.30 -3.62 -13.55
C GLU A 118 9.86 -5.02 -13.83
N PHE A 119 10.35 -5.73 -12.81
CA PHE A 119 10.79 -7.12 -12.94
C PHE A 119 9.65 -8.07 -13.31
N ALA A 120 8.42 -7.82 -12.83
CA ALA A 120 7.26 -8.63 -13.21
C ALA A 120 6.90 -8.45 -14.69
N ARG A 121 7.13 -7.26 -15.27
CA ARG A 121 6.85 -6.96 -16.68
C ARG A 121 7.92 -7.47 -17.63
N HIS A 122 9.19 -7.31 -17.27
CA HIS A 122 10.31 -7.53 -18.19
C HIS A 122 11.17 -8.75 -17.83
N GLY A 123 10.86 -9.43 -16.71
CA GLY A 123 11.64 -10.53 -16.17
C GLY A 123 12.74 -10.04 -15.23
N TRP A 124 13.28 -10.98 -14.44
CA TRP A 124 14.39 -10.71 -13.54
C TRP A 124 15.64 -10.36 -14.33
N LEU A 125 16.40 -9.38 -13.84
CA LEU A 125 17.75 -9.13 -14.33
C LEU A 125 18.55 -10.43 -14.23
N ARG A 126 18.99 -10.96 -15.37
CA ARG A 126 19.98 -12.03 -15.39
C ARG A 126 21.27 -11.43 -14.87
N GLN A 127 21.86 -12.06 -13.85
CA GLN A 127 23.26 -11.82 -13.53
C GLN A 127 24.04 -12.71 -14.50
N ASP A 128 24.70 -12.09 -15.46
CA ASP A 128 25.78 -12.66 -16.25
C ASP A 128 27.04 -12.89 -15.40
#